data_AF-A0A135SSX7-F1
#
_entry.id   AF-A0A135SSX7-F1
#
_cell.length_a   1.000
_cell.length_b   1.000
_cell.length_c   1.000
_cell.angle_alpha   90.00
_cell.angle_beta   90.00
_cell.angle_gamma   90.00
#
_symmetry.space_group_name_H-M   'P 1'
#
loop_
_entity.id
_entity.type
_entity.pdbx_description
1 polymer ?
#
loop_
_entity_poly.entity_id
_entity_poly.type
_entity_poly.pdbx_seq_one_letter_code
_entity_poly.pdbx_strand_id
1 'polypeptide(L)'
;MPSTKDKQWDYGIRAGVLTLWDWGGMTTKEICEKYGMPRRTFNAIHNKALARGWGPGQPVLIAHVEDGARSGRPKTRGYGSDRPLEGADSIDPVSSQGA
;
A
#
# COMPACT_ATOMS: atom_id res chain seq x y z
N MET A 1 3.86 21.92 -5.76
CA MET A 1 4.17 20.80 -4.84
C MET A 1 3.84 19.50 -5.56
N PRO A 2 4.77 18.53 -5.65
CA PRO A 2 4.49 17.26 -6.31
C PRO A 2 3.31 16.53 -5.66
N SER A 3 2.47 15.89 -6.47
CA SER A 3 1.29 15.14 -6.02
C SER A 3 1.73 13.96 -5.12
N THR A 4 1.25 13.93 -3.88
CA THR A 4 1.56 12.88 -2.90
C THR A 4 0.71 11.62 -3.06
N LYS A 5 -0.21 11.57 -4.03
CA LYS A 5 -1.21 10.50 -4.18
C LYS A 5 -0.61 9.10 -4.39
N ASP A 6 0.60 9.02 -4.95
CA ASP A 6 1.27 7.75 -5.25
C ASP A 6 2.55 7.55 -4.42
N LYS A 7 2.86 8.46 -3.49
CA LYS A 7 4.07 8.38 -2.69
C LYS A 7 3.88 7.37 -1.56
N GLN A 8 4.40 6.16 -1.76
CA GLN A 8 4.46 5.15 -0.72
C GLN A 8 5.53 5.52 0.31
N TRP A 9 5.15 5.52 1.59
CA TRP A 9 6.07 5.73 2.70
C TRP A 9 6.62 4.38 3.14
N ASP A 10 7.78 4.01 2.60
CA ASP A 10 8.48 2.77 2.93
C ASP A 10 9.00 2.74 4.38
N TYR A 11 9.52 1.59 4.80
CA TYR A 11 10.03 1.39 6.16
C TYR A 11 11.21 2.30 6.49
N GLY A 12 12.08 2.59 5.52
CA GLY A 12 13.24 3.45 5.71
C GLY A 12 12.83 4.90 5.99
N ILE A 13 11.87 5.44 5.23
CA ILE A 13 11.34 6.79 5.47
C ILE A 13 10.63 6.86 6.82
N ARG A 14 9.80 5.86 7.15
CA ARG A 14 9.10 5.81 8.44
C ARG A 14 10.08 5.77 9.61
N ALA A 15 11.13 4.96 9.51
CA ALA A 15 12.16 4.89 10.54
C ALA A 15 12.93 6.21 10.63
N GLY A 16 13.36 6.76 9.50
CA GLY A 16 14.08 8.03 9.44
C GLY A 16 13.32 9.20 10.06
N VAL A 17 12.03 9.36 9.77
CA VAL A 17 11.26 10.48 10.36
C VAL A 17 11.09 10.34 11.87
N LEU A 18 11.00 9.11 12.40
CA LEU A 18 10.93 8.85 13.84
C LEU A 18 12.28 9.11 14.52
N THR A 19 13.39 8.65 13.93
CA THR A 19 14.72 8.88 14.49
C THR A 19 15.10 10.36 14.47
N LEU A 20 14.78 11.10 13.41
CA LEU A 20 15.01 12.54 13.34
C LEU A 20 14.18 13.32 14.37
N TRP A 21 12.93 12.89 14.59
CA TRP A 21 12.07 13.52 15.60
C TRP A 21 12.60 13.25 17.01
N ASP A 22 13.00 12.00 17.28
CA ASP A 22 13.49 11.57 18.60
C ASP A 22 14.84 12.19 18.96
N TRP A 23 15.73 12.35 17.98
CA TRP A 23 17.01 13.04 18.15
C TRP A 23 16.84 14.52 18.54
N GLY A 24 15.64 15.10 18.35
CA GLY A 24 15.32 16.47 18.77
C GLY A 24 15.92 17.58 17.90
N GLY A 25 16.70 17.24 16.87
CA GLY A 25 17.36 18.20 15.98
C GLY A 25 16.46 18.81 14.90
N MET A 26 15.22 18.33 14.74
CA MET A 26 14.24 18.89 13.81
C MET A 26 12.83 18.91 14.40
N THR A 27 12.14 20.02 14.21
CA THR A 27 10.71 20.11 14.49
C THR A 27 9.94 19.24 13.50
N THR A 28 8.74 18.81 13.88
CA THR A 28 7.94 18.00 12.98
C THR A 28 7.54 18.73 11.70
N LYS A 29 7.45 20.07 11.72
CA LYS A 29 7.18 20.89 10.54
C LYS A 29 8.32 20.75 9.53
N GLU A 30 9.56 20.89 9.98
CA GLU A 30 10.76 20.74 9.14
C GLU A 30 10.88 19.33 8.57
N ILE A 31 10.59 18.30 9.38
CA ILE A 31 10.55 16.91 8.90
C ILE A 31 9.49 16.74 7.80
N CYS A 32 8.29 17.28 8.00
CA CYS A 32 7.22 17.20 7.00
C CYS A 32 7.60 17.92 5.70
N GLU A 33 8.19 19.11 5.77
CA GLU A 33 8.64 19.89 4.62
C GLU A 33 9.78 19.17 3.87
N LYS A 34 10.80 18.69 4.59
CA LYS A 34 11.97 18.01 4.02
C LYS A 34 11.60 16.74 3.26
N TYR A 35 10.65 15.96 3.78
CA TYR A 35 10.21 14.71 3.16
C TYR A 35 9.01 14.89 2.21
N GLY A 36 8.45 16.10 2.10
CA GLY A 36 7.19 16.36 1.39
C GLY A 36 6.03 15.53 1.94
N MET A 37 6.03 15.28 3.25
CA MET A 37 5.08 14.42 3.94
C MET A 37 3.95 15.26 4.55
N PRO A 38 2.67 14.90 4.34
CA PRO A 38 1.58 15.54 5.06
C PRO A 38 1.71 15.30 6.56
N ARG A 39 1.45 16.33 7.39
CA ARG A 39 1.53 16.21 8.85
C ARG A 39 0.65 15.09 9.42
N ARG A 40 -0.51 14.84 8.81
CA ARG A 40 -1.38 13.71 9.14
C ARG A 40 -0.68 12.36 8.99
N THR A 41 0.14 12.19 7.95
CA THR A 41 0.91 10.97 7.71
C THR A 41 1.97 10.78 8.78
N PHE A 42 2.74 11.83 9.11
CA PHE A 42 3.71 11.76 10.20
C PHE A 42 3.04 11.33 11.50
N ASN A 43 1.93 11.98 11.88
CA ASN A 43 1.22 11.65 13.13
C ASN A 43 0.71 10.21 13.12
N ALA A 44 0.26 9.70 11.97
CA ALA A 44 -0.16 8.30 11.85
C ALA A 44 1.00 7.32 12.02
N ILE A 45 2.20 7.64 11.50
CA ILE A 45 3.41 6.84 11.71
C ILE A 45 3.81 6.86 13.19
N HIS A 46 3.88 8.06 13.77
CA HIS A 46 4.23 8.28 15.17
C HIS A 46 3.30 7.54 16.13
N ASN A 47 1.99 7.70 15.98
CA ASN A 47 1.01 7.05 16.85
C ASN A 47 1.03 5.52 16.70
N LYS A 48 1.27 4.99 15.49
CA LYS A 48 1.42 3.54 15.29
C LYS A 48 2.67 3.01 15.96
N ALA A 49 3.80 3.72 15.88
CA ALA A 49 5.03 3.33 16.55
C ALA A 49 4.82 3.28 18.08
N LEU A 50 4.21 4.32 18.67
CA LEU A 50 3.85 4.34 20.09
C LEU A 50 2.95 3.16 20.48
N ALA A 51 1.92 2.88 19.67
CA ALA A 51 1.01 1.75 19.91
C ALA A 51 1.70 0.37 19.83
N ARG A 52 2.87 0.30 19.21
CA ARG A 52 3.70 -0.91 19.09
C ARG A 52 4.80 -0.99 20.15
N GLY A 53 4.79 -0.09 21.13
CA GLY A 53 5.75 -0.08 22.23
C GLY A 53 7.04 0.69 21.94
N TRP A 54 7.11 1.44 20.83
CA TRP A 54 8.21 2.40 20.66
C TRP A 54 8.03 3.58 21.61
N GLY A 55 9.14 4.05 22.19
CA GLY A 55 9.18 5.24 23.03
C GLY A 55 10.36 6.14 22.66
N PRO A 56 10.29 7.44 22.99
CA PRO A 56 11.41 8.35 22.77
C PRO A 56 12.68 7.88 23.50
N GLY A 57 13.85 8.04 22.86
CA GLY A 57 15.15 7.58 23.34
C GLY A 57 15.44 6.09 23.09
N GLN A 58 14.50 5.34 22.49
CA GLN A 58 14.70 3.94 22.11
C GLN A 58 14.96 3.82 20.60
N PRO A 59 15.80 2.86 20.17
CA PRO A 59 16.04 2.63 18.76
C PRO A 59 14.74 2.29 18.01
N VAL A 60 14.58 2.85 16.82
CA VAL A 60 13.45 2.53 15.95
C VAL A 60 13.71 1.21 15.25
N LEU A 61 12.96 0.17 15.64
CA LEU A 61 13.01 -1.16 15.02
C LEU A 61 12.01 -1.27 13.87
N ILE A 62 12.23 -2.24 12.97
CA ILE A 62 11.32 -2.52 11.85
C ILE A 62 9.90 -2.80 12.35
N ALA A 63 9.76 -3.55 13.45
CA ALA A 63 8.47 -3.84 14.08
C ALA A 63 7.63 -2.58 14.39
N HIS A 64 8.28 -1.43 14.67
CA HIS A 64 7.58 -0.17 14.97
C HIS A 64 6.99 0.48 13.71
N VAL A 65 7.60 0.27 12.54
CA VAL A 65 7.29 0.98 11.29
C VAL A 65 6.56 0.15 10.23
N GLU A 66 6.42 -1.15 10.46
CA GLU A 66 5.71 -2.10 9.60
C GLU A 66 4.34 -1.57 9.14
N ASP A 67 3.88 -1.94 7.95
CA ASP A 67 2.52 -1.57 7.56
C ASP A 67 1.52 -2.39 8.39
N GLY A 68 0.51 -1.72 8.95
CA GLY A 68 -0.54 -2.44 9.66
C GLY A 68 -1.32 -3.30 8.67
N ALA A 69 -1.89 -4.42 9.14
CA ALA A 69 -2.81 -5.20 8.34
C ALA A 69 -3.88 -4.28 7.75
N ARG A 70 -3.98 -4.23 6.42
CA ARG A 70 -5.03 -3.45 5.75
C ARG A 70 -6.35 -4.16 6.05
N SER A 71 -7.15 -3.59 6.94
CA SER A 71 -8.50 -4.09 7.19
C SER A 71 -9.36 -3.79 5.98
N GLY A 72 -9.78 -4.84 5.29
CA GLY A 72 -10.66 -4.74 4.14
C GLY A 72 -10.71 -6.05 3.36
N ARG A 73 -11.93 -6.45 2.97
CA ARG A 73 -12.10 -7.49 1.96
C ARG A 73 -11.50 -6.98 0.65
N PRO A 74 -10.61 -7.74 -0.02
CA PRO A 74 -10.24 -7.42 -1.39
C PRO A 74 -11.52 -7.24 -2.22
N LYS A 75 -11.72 -6.06 -2.81
CA LYS A 75 -12.82 -5.89 -3.76
C LYS A 75 -12.39 -6.62 -5.03
N THR A 76 -12.90 -7.82 -5.25
CA THR A 76 -12.86 -8.46 -6.57
C THR A 76 -13.45 -7.46 -7.56
N ARG A 77 -12.62 -6.86 -8.42
CA ARG A 77 -13.14 -6.17 -9.60
C ARG A 77 -13.74 -7.28 -10.44
N GLY A 78 -15.07 -7.38 -10.46
CA GLY A 78 -15.77 -8.34 -11.29
C GLY A 78 -15.28 -8.16 -12.72
N TYR A 79 -14.55 -9.15 -13.24
CA TYR A 79 -14.31 -9.30 -14.66
C TYR A 79 -15.60 -9.89 -15.24
N GLY A 80 -16.63 -9.04 -15.28
CA GLY A 80 -17.84 -9.32 -16.04
C GLY A 80 -17.52 -9.06 -17.50
N SER A 81 -17.36 -10.12 -18.27
CA SER A 81 -17.77 -10.13 -19.66
C SER A 81 -18.41 -11.48 -19.93
N ASP A 82 -19.67 -11.60 -19.49
CA ASP A 82 -20.68 -12.34 -20.22
C ASP A 82 -20.62 -11.87 -21.68
N ARG A 83 -20.08 -12.69 -22.58
CA ARG A 83 -20.37 -12.55 -24.01
C ARG A 83 -21.61 -13.41 -24.31
N PRO A 84 -22.67 -12.83 -24.90
CA PRO A 84 -23.74 -13.62 -25.48
C PRO A 84 -23.20 -14.50 -26.61
N LEU A 85 -23.80 -15.69 -26.74
CA LEU A 85 -23.57 -16.63 -27.82
C LEU A 85 -24.01 -16.01 -29.15
N GLU A 86 -23.09 -15.72 -30.07
CA GLU A 86 -23.40 -15.48 -31.48
C GLU A 86 -22.41 -16.21 -32.39
N GLY A 87 -22.91 -17.23 -33.09
CA GLY A 87 -22.80 -17.33 -34.55
C GLY A 87 -21.52 -17.90 -35.17
N ALA A 88 -21.72 -19.07 -35.79
CA ALA A 88 -21.03 -19.58 -36.98
C ALA A 88 -19.56 -20.01 -36.85
N ASP A 89 -19.32 -21.32 -36.98
CA ASP A 89 -18.59 -21.82 -38.13
C ASP A 89 -18.96 -23.28 -38.41
N SER A 90 -19.46 -23.49 -39.62
CA SER A 90 -19.96 -24.73 -40.19
C SER A 90 -18.83 -25.74 -40.40
N ILE A 91 -19.00 -26.98 -39.94
CA ILE A 91 -18.30 -28.14 -40.51
C ILE A 91 -19.20 -29.39 -40.42
N ASP A 92 -20.03 -29.62 -41.42
CA ASP A 92 -20.28 -30.98 -41.95
C ASP A 92 -19.43 -31.08 -43.23
N PRO A 93 -18.95 -32.25 -43.72
CA PRO A 93 -19.40 -33.63 -43.42
C PRO A 93 -18.23 -34.66 -43.25
N VAL A 94 -18.52 -35.91 -42.85
CA VAL A 94 -18.30 -37.11 -43.70
C VAL A 94 -18.83 -38.38 -43.02
N SER A 95 -19.53 -39.21 -43.82
CA SER A 95 -20.02 -40.55 -43.48
C SER A 95 -18.89 -41.54 -43.22
N SER A 96 -19.06 -42.42 -42.22
CA SER A 96 -18.82 -43.86 -42.39
C SER A 96 -19.56 -44.68 -41.33
N GLN A 97 -20.59 -45.41 -41.75
CA GLN A 97 -21.06 -46.61 -41.06
C GLN A 97 -20.85 -47.81 -41.97
N GLY A 98 -20.35 -48.90 -41.39
CA GLY A 98 -20.66 -50.26 -41.82
C GLY A 98 -19.60 -50.98 -42.64
N ALA A 99 -18.88 -51.88 -41.97
CA ALA A 99 -18.92 -53.32 -42.26
C ALA A 99 -18.50 -54.08 -41.00
#